data_AF-A0A661PGR0-F1
#
_entry.id   AF-A0A661PGR0-F1
#
_cell.length_a   1.000
_cell.length_b   1.000
_cell.length_c   1.000
_cell.angle_alpha   90.00
_cell.angle_beta   90.00
_cell.angle_gamma   90.00
#
_symmetry.space_group_name_H-M   'P 1'
#
loop_
_entity.id
_entity.type
_entity.pdbx_description
1 polymer ?
#
loop_
_entity_poly.entity_id
_entity_poly.type
_entity_poly.pdbx_seq_one_letter_code
_entity_poly.pdbx_strand_id
1 'polypeptide(L)' 'MRVGRDPNAPWVTSRAELQAHVDGFDLHAGVALQADDRDGLERVCRCLLRPAIAQERLTLRDDGRMLRV' A
#
# COMPACT_ATOMS: atom_id res chain seq x y z
N MET A 1 -5.23 -1.89 1.69
CA MET A 1 -4.58 -1.57 0.40
C MET A 1 -5.57 -1.89 -0.72
N ARG A 2 -6.06 -0.87 -1.41
CA ARG A 2 -6.97 -1.04 -2.56
C ARG A 2 -6.16 -0.69 -3.81
N VAL A 3 -5.99 -1.65 -4.72
CA VAL A 3 -5.25 -1.48 -5.96
C VAL A 3 -6.28 -1.49 -7.09
N GLY A 4 -6.27 -0.45 -7.95
CA GLY A 4 -7.18 -0.35 -9.10
C GLY A 4 -8.30 0.68 -8.96
N ARG A 5 -7.98 1.94 -8.63
CA ARG A 5 -8.88 3.07 -8.90
C ARG A 5 -8.47 3.72 -10.21
N ASP A 6 -9.43 4.35 -10.88
CA ASP A 6 -9.15 5.31 -11.95
C ASP A 6 -8.07 6.30 -11.46
N PRO A 7 -6.92 6.42 -12.16
CA PRO A 7 -5.85 7.34 -11.77
C PRO A 7 -6.31 8.81 -11.73
N ASN A 8 -7.43 9.12 -12.39
CA ASN A 8 -8.05 10.44 -12.43
C ASN A 8 -9.19 10.62 -11.41
N ALA A 9 -9.54 9.59 -10.63
CA ALA A 9 -10.52 9.76 -9.57
C ALA A 9 -9.96 10.70 -8.49
N PRO A 10 -10.76 11.64 -7.95
CA PRO A 10 -10.29 12.52 -6.88
C PRO A 10 -9.85 11.69 -5.66
N TRP A 11 -8.59 11.87 -5.28
CA TRP A 11 -7.99 11.26 -4.10
C TRP A 11 -8.58 11.93 -2.85
N VAL A 12 -9.11 11.13 -1.92
CA VAL A 12 -9.56 11.64 -0.61
C VAL A 12 -8.33 11.65 0.29
N THR A 13 -7.67 12.80 0.39
CA THR A 13 -6.49 12.96 1.25
C THR A 13 -6.93 13.34 2.67
N SER A 14 -6.54 12.54 3.67
CA SER A 14 -6.68 12.93 5.07
C SER A 14 -5.63 14.00 5.41
N ARG A 15 -6.03 15.12 6.02
CA ARG A 15 -5.16 16.26 6.39
C ARG A 15 -4.89 16.31 7.90
N ALA A 16 -4.76 15.16 8.57
CA ALA A 16 -4.35 15.15 9.96
C ALA A 16 -2.87 15.52 10.09
N GLU A 17 -2.46 15.91 11.29
CA GLU A 17 -1.06 16.23 11.59
C GLU A 17 -0.14 15.05 11.22
N LEU A 18 0.99 15.34 10.58
CA LEU A 18 1.97 14.35 10.10
C LEU A 18 1.43 13.39 9.01
N GLN A 19 0.41 13.79 8.23
CA GLN A 19 0.01 13.11 7.00
C GLN A 19 0.41 13.91 5.76
N ALA A 20 0.85 13.21 4.70
CA ALA A 20 1.20 13.83 3.42
C ALA A 20 0.74 12.96 2.25
N HIS A 21 0.30 13.60 1.17
CA HIS A 21 0.00 12.95 -0.11
C HIS A 21 1.06 13.35 -1.13
N VAL A 22 1.77 12.38 -1.72
CA VAL A 22 2.87 12.60 -2.68
C VAL A 22 2.75 11.57 -3.79
N ASP A 23 2.66 12.03 -5.04
CA ASP A 23 2.65 11.19 -6.26
C ASP A 23 1.63 10.02 -6.23
N GLY A 24 0.45 10.22 -5.64
CA GLY A 24 -0.58 9.18 -5.51
C GLY A 24 -0.39 8.24 -4.30
N PHE A 25 0.57 8.53 -3.42
CA PHE A 25 0.82 7.79 -2.18
C PHE A 25 0.46 8.63 -0.95
N ASP A 26 -0.12 7.98 0.06
CA ASP A 26 -0.39 8.60 1.36
C ASP A 26 0.63 8.14 2.42
N LEU A 27 1.39 9.08 2.97
CA LEU A 27 2.29 8.86 4.11
C LEU A 27 1.57 9.22 5.42
N HIS A 28 1.60 8.30 6.40
CA HIS A 28 1.08 8.50 7.74
C HIS A 28 2.24 8.45 8.74
N ALA A 29 2.92 9.58 8.97
CA ALA A 29 4.14 9.65 9.77
C ALA A 29 3.89 9.75 11.29
N GLY A 30 2.65 10.01 11.72
CA GLY A 30 2.27 10.01 13.14
C GLY A 30 2.14 8.60 13.76
N VAL A 31 2.51 7.54 13.05
CA VAL A 31 2.41 6.16 13.52
C VAL A 31 3.76 5.70 14.07
N ALA A 32 3.81 5.36 15.36
CA ALA A 32 4.97 4.77 16.00
C ALA A 32 4.63 3.39 16.57
N LEU A 33 5.60 2.47 16.52
CA LEU A 33 5.52 1.17 17.18
C LEU A 33 6.51 1.16 18.34
N GLN A 34 6.03 0.77 19.52
CA GLN A 34 6.91 0.56 20.66
C GLN A 34 7.69 -0.75 20.48
N ALA A 35 8.88 -0.84 21.06
CA ALA A 35 9.76 -2.00 20.88
C ALA A 35 9.19 -3.30 21.48
N ASP A 36 8.30 -3.17 22.48
CA ASP A 36 7.60 -4.25 23.15
C ASP A 36 6.24 -4.60 22.52
N ASP A 37 5.78 -3.84 21.52
CA ASP A 37 4.57 -4.14 20.76
C ASP A 37 4.82 -5.28 19.76
N ARG A 38 4.79 -6.51 20.26
CA ARG A 38 5.06 -7.72 19.48
C ARG A 38 4.08 -7.92 18.33
N ASP A 39 2.81 -7.58 18.55
CA ASP A 39 1.75 -7.72 17.54
C ASP A 39 1.91 -6.70 16.42
N GLY A 40 2.22 -5.44 16.78
CA GLY A 40 2.52 -4.38 15.82
C GLY A 40 3.77 -4.67 14.98
N LEU A 41 4.85 -5.12 15.64
CA LEU A 41 6.09 -5.53 14.97
C LEU A 41 5.85 -6.72 14.04
N GLU A 42 5.11 -7.75 14.48
CA GLU A 42 4.75 -8.89 13.63
C GLU A 42 3.99 -8.43 12.38
N ARG A 43 3.04 -7.50 12.52
CA ARG A 43 2.26 -6.99 11.40
C ARG A 43 3.15 -6.28 10.37
N VAL A 44 4.11 -5.48 10.82
CA VAL A 44 5.08 -4.82 9.92
C VAL A 44 5.98 -5.84 9.24
N CYS A 45 6.54 -6.80 9.99
CA CYS A 45 7.35 -7.87 9.41
C CYS A 45 6.57 -8.67 8.35
N ARG A 46 5.30 -9.00 8.62
CA ARG A 46 4.43 -9.64 7.61
C ARG A 46 4.22 -8.78 6.37
N CYS A 47 4.08 -7.47 6.52
CA CYS A 47 3.98 -6.56 5.36
C CYS A 47 5.29 -6.54 4.55
N LEU A 48 6.44 -6.44 5.21
CA LEU A 48 7.75 -6.39 4.54
C LEU A 48 8.10 -7.69 3.82
N LEU A 49 7.68 -8.83 4.38
CA LEU A 49 8.04 -10.17 3.87
C LEU A 49 7.04 -10.72 2.84
N ARG A 50 5.86 -10.10 2.68
CA ARG A 50 4.87 -10.54 1.68
C ARG A 50 5.18 -9.91 0.31
N PRO A 51 5.02 -10.65 -0.80
CA PRO A 51 5.03 -10.06 -2.12
C PRO A 51 4.00 -8.94 -2.20
N ALA A 52 4.38 -7.77 -2.73
CA ALA A 52 3.51 -6.60 -2.81
C ALA A 52 2.19 -6.89 -3.55
N ILE A 53 2.20 -7.84 -4.48
CA ILE A 53 1.03 -8.39 -5.15
C ILE A 53 1.19 -9.91 -5.25
N ALA A 54 0.10 -10.65 -5.00
CA ALA A 54 0.05 -12.10 -5.21
C ALA A 54 0.30 -12.42 -6.69
N GLN A 55 1.48 -12.96 -6.98
CA GLN A 55 1.96 -13.19 -8.35
C GLN A 55 1.07 -14.20 -9.08
N GLU A 56 0.47 -15.16 -8.38
CA GLU A 56 -0.42 -16.16 -8.98
C GLU A 56 -1.73 -15.55 -9.52
N ARG A 57 -2.03 -14.31 -9.14
CA ARG A 57 -3.22 -13.57 -9.59
C ARG A 57 -2.89 -12.52 -10.65
N LEU A 58 -1.71 -12.59 -11.26
CA LEU A 58 -1.27 -11.65 -12.28
C LEU A 58 -1.00 -12.42 -13.58
N THR A 59 -1.56 -11.93 -14.68
CA THR A 59 -1.27 -12.42 -16.03
C THR A 59 -0.69 -11.27 -16.84
N LEU A 60 0.46 -11.51 -17.47
CA LEU A 60 1.05 -10.57 -18.43
C LEU A 60 0.29 -10.68 -19.75
N ARG A 61 -0.19 -9.56 -20.27
CA ARG A 61 -0.80 -9.48 -21.61
C ARG A 61 0.27 -9.23 -22.67
N ASP A 62 -0.05 -9.55 -23.91
CA ASP A 62 0.84 -9.35 -25.06
C ASP A 62 1.23 -7.88 -25.30
N ASP A 63 0.45 -6.94 -24.77
CA ASP A 63 0.72 -5.49 -24.80
C ASP A 63 1.68 -5.02 -23.67
N GLY A 64 2.24 -5.95 -22.89
CA GLY A 64 3.15 -5.68 -21.78
C GLY A 64 2.46 -5.23 -20.49
N ARG A 65 1.12 -5.19 -20.44
CA ARG A 65 0.38 -4.80 -19.22
C ARG A 65 0.07 -6.02 -18.35
N MET A 66 0.10 -5.82 -17.03
CA MET A 66 -0.31 -6.84 -16.07
C MET A 66 -1.80 -6.74 -15.78
N LEU A 67 -2.52 -7.84 -15.96
CA LEU A 67 -3.93 -7.98 -15.60
C LEU A 67 -4.05 -8.80 -14.31
N ARG A 68 -4.93 -8.37 -13.41
CA ARG A 68 -5.34 -9.21 -12.29
C ARG A 68 -6.41 -10.20 -12.76
N VAL A 69 -6.17 -11.50 -12.55
CA VAL A 69 -7.18 -12.57 -12.74
C VAL A 69 -8.08 -12.73 -11.52
#